data_AF-A0A9E6W3X7-F1
#
_entry.id   AF-A0A9E6W3X7-F1
#
_cell.length_a   1.000
_cell.length_b   1.000
_cell.length_c   1.000
_cell.angle_alpha   90.00
_cell.angle_beta   90.00
_cell.angle_gamma   90.00
#
_symmetry.space_group_name_H-M   'P 1'
#
loop_
_entity.id
_entity.type
_entity.pdbx_description
1 polymer ?
#
loop_
_entity_poly.entity_id
_entity_poly.type
_entity_poly.pdbx_seq_one_letter_code
_entity_poly.pdbx_strand_id
1 'polypeptide(L)'
;MPDSSVNPALIRYYNQSTYLGLLWNLADPQLYREVGATFGKNKTRRPIFLLGNQTQGWTYGTLFNVSPLGYELYLNNYIHLANQQFMLYLKYGDPFKNKGIGLVWHKLIAQNNWKLSAKVDAWDQGLFGKGLSTEVMTSLKFSKHFGLFANLGYKSKGYVLGKQLGAGLNLGGGLIYYTKY
;
A
#
# COMPACT_ATOMS: atom_id res chain seq x y z
N MET A 1 -26.67 6.45 35.65
CA MET A 1 -26.66 5.71 34.36
C MET A 1 -26.12 6.67 33.32
N PRO A 2 -25.14 6.30 32.48
CA PRO A 2 -24.81 7.12 31.31
C PRO A 2 -26.08 7.31 30.49
N ASP A 3 -26.40 8.54 30.12
CA ASP A 3 -27.52 8.79 29.21
C ASP A 3 -27.26 8.01 27.94
N SER A 4 -28.24 7.28 27.42
CA SER A 4 -28.10 6.45 26.21
C SER A 4 -27.87 7.28 24.93
N SER A 5 -27.32 8.49 25.04
CA SER A 5 -27.01 9.38 23.95
C SER A 5 -25.80 8.88 23.17
N VAL A 6 -25.94 8.85 21.84
CA VAL A 6 -24.87 8.44 20.95
C VAL A 6 -23.90 9.61 20.79
N ASN A 7 -22.60 9.37 20.99
CA ASN A 7 -21.57 10.39 20.81
C ASN A 7 -21.61 10.98 19.38
N PRO A 8 -21.93 12.27 19.20
CA PRO A 8 -22.04 12.87 17.86
C PRO A 8 -20.74 12.83 17.05
N ALA A 9 -19.58 12.87 17.71
CA ALA A 9 -18.29 12.78 17.03
C ALA A 9 -18.09 11.40 16.39
N LEU A 10 -18.62 10.34 17.03
CA LEU A 10 -18.55 8.98 16.52
C LEU A 10 -19.46 8.79 15.30
N ILE A 11 -20.69 9.33 15.34
CA ILE A 11 -21.61 9.33 14.19
C ILE A 11 -20.94 10.03 12.99
N ARG A 12 -20.36 11.22 13.21
CA ARG A 12 -19.67 11.98 12.17
C ARG A 12 -18.52 11.18 11.57
N TYR A 13 -17.71 10.54 12.41
CA TYR A 13 -16.60 9.70 11.98
C TYR A 13 -17.06 8.53 11.09
N TYR A 14 -18.11 7.81 11.48
CA TYR A 14 -18.64 6.70 10.69
C TYR A 14 -19.22 7.16 9.36
N ASN A 15 -20.01 8.24 9.36
CA ASN A 15 -20.55 8.80 8.12
C ASN A 15 -19.43 9.23 7.17
N GLN A 16 -18.42 9.93 7.68
CA GLN A 16 -17.25 10.32 6.91
C GLN A 16 -16.50 9.12 6.35
N SER A 17 -16.28 8.07 7.16
CA SER A 17 -15.64 6.83 6.74
C SER A 17 -16.40 6.16 5.60
N THR A 18 -17.73 6.09 5.70
CA THR A 18 -18.60 5.50 4.68
C THR A 18 -18.51 6.27 3.36
N TYR A 19 -18.66 7.60 3.40
CA TYR A 19 -18.60 8.42 2.18
C TYR A 19 -17.21 8.37 1.55
N LEU A 20 -16.15 8.51 2.34
CA LEU A 20 -14.79 8.42 1.82
C LEU A 20 -14.50 7.03 1.26
N GLY A 21 -14.90 5.97 1.95
CA GLY A 21 -14.73 4.60 1.45
C GLY A 21 -15.40 4.41 0.09
N LEU A 22 -16.65 4.83 -0.06
CA LEU A 22 -17.36 4.77 -1.33
C LEU A 22 -16.65 5.58 -2.42
N LEU A 23 -16.35 6.85 -2.16
CA LEU A 23 -15.73 7.75 -3.14
C LEU A 23 -14.33 7.28 -3.54
N TRP A 24 -13.55 6.75 -2.60
CA TRP A 24 -12.18 6.32 -2.85
C TRP A 24 -12.13 5.03 -3.66
N ASN A 25 -13.09 4.11 -3.47
CA ASN A 25 -13.24 2.93 -4.32
C ASN A 25 -13.74 3.31 -5.73
N LEU A 26 -14.69 4.25 -5.83
CA LEU A 26 -15.14 4.76 -7.14
C LEU A 26 -14.04 5.52 -7.88
N ALA A 27 -13.13 6.15 -7.15
CA ALA A 27 -11.94 6.77 -7.74
C ALA A 27 -10.87 5.72 -8.13
N ASP A 28 -10.99 4.46 -7.71
CA ASP A 28 -9.99 3.44 -8.04
C ASP A 28 -10.22 2.97 -9.48
N PRO A 29 -9.27 3.20 -10.39
CA PRO A 29 -9.36 2.64 -11.72
C PRO A 29 -9.48 1.10 -11.75
N GLN A 30 -8.89 0.39 -10.78
CA GLN A 30 -8.95 -1.06 -10.70
C GLN A 30 -10.38 -1.59 -10.53
N LEU A 31 -11.26 -0.83 -9.85
CA LEU A 31 -12.70 -1.17 -9.74
C LEU A 31 -13.33 -1.40 -11.12
N TYR A 32 -13.12 -0.46 -12.03
CA TYR A 32 -13.69 -0.53 -13.37
C TYR A 32 -13.08 -1.65 -14.21
N ARG A 33 -11.81 -1.99 -13.97
CA ARG A 33 -11.17 -3.13 -14.61
C ARG A 33 -11.78 -4.44 -14.13
N GLU A 34 -12.07 -4.58 -12.84
CA GLU A 34 -12.69 -5.79 -12.27
C GLU A 34 -14.14 -5.95 -12.72
N VAL A 35 -14.93 -4.87 -12.72
CA VAL A 35 -16.29 -4.87 -13.27
C VAL A 35 -16.25 -5.24 -14.75
N GLY A 36 -15.35 -4.64 -15.53
CA GLY A 36 -15.18 -4.93 -16.95
C GLY A 36 -14.73 -6.38 -17.21
N ALA A 37 -13.85 -6.94 -16.38
CA ALA A 37 -13.41 -8.34 -16.51
C ALA A 37 -14.51 -9.35 -16.12
N THR A 38 -15.35 -8.99 -15.14
CA THR A 38 -16.42 -9.85 -14.62
C THR A 38 -17.61 -9.90 -15.58
N PHE A 39 -18.06 -8.74 -16.07
CA PHE A 39 -19.30 -8.63 -16.86
C PHE A 39 -19.07 -8.33 -18.34
N GLY A 40 -17.84 -7.99 -18.75
CA GLY A 40 -17.52 -7.64 -20.14
C GLY A 40 -17.33 -8.85 -21.05
N LYS A 41 -17.65 -8.67 -22.34
CA LYS A 41 -17.45 -9.70 -23.37
C LYS A 41 -15.97 -9.97 -23.68
N ASN A 42 -15.09 -8.98 -23.47
CA ASN A 42 -13.65 -9.09 -23.71
C ASN A 42 -12.90 -8.97 -22.38
N LYS A 43 -12.37 -10.10 -21.89
CA LYS A 43 -11.75 -10.25 -20.56
C LYS A 43 -10.35 -9.63 -20.46
N THR A 44 -9.77 -9.20 -21.56
CA THR A 44 -8.43 -8.61 -21.66
C THR A 44 -8.50 -7.21 -22.24
N ARG A 45 -8.97 -6.25 -21.45
CA ARG A 45 -8.80 -4.83 -21.78
C ARG A 45 -7.60 -4.28 -21.04
N ARG A 46 -6.66 -3.72 -21.80
CA ARG A 46 -5.64 -2.83 -21.25
C ARG A 46 -6.38 -1.70 -20.52
N PRO A 47 -6.06 -1.42 -19.26
CA PRO A 47 -6.79 -0.40 -18.53
C PRO A 47 -6.63 0.99 -19.15
N ILE A 48 -7.74 1.70 -19.32
CA ILE A 48 -7.81 3.05 -19.93
C ILE A 48 -7.04 4.12 -19.13
N PHE A 49 -6.84 3.85 -17.86
CA PHE A 49 -6.13 4.67 -16.88
C PHE A 49 -4.61 4.40 -16.85
N LEU A 50 -4.12 3.48 -17.70
CA LEU A 50 -2.69 3.32 -17.94
C LEU A 50 -2.28 4.24 -19.09
N LEU A 51 -1.68 5.38 -18.76
CA LEU A 51 -1.01 6.22 -19.74
C LEU A 51 0.34 5.57 -20.10
N GLY A 52 0.68 5.48 -21.39
CA GLY A 52 1.99 4.94 -21.84
C GLY A 52 1.99 3.45 -22.20
N ASN A 53 2.81 2.62 -21.57
CA ASN A 53 2.90 1.17 -21.72
C ASN A 53 3.68 0.54 -20.53
N GLN A 54 4.09 -0.72 -20.63
CA GLN A 54 4.79 -1.45 -19.55
C GLN A 54 6.25 -1.03 -19.34
N THR A 55 6.86 -0.28 -20.25
CA THR A 55 8.26 0.16 -20.17
C THR A 55 8.37 1.66 -19.87
N GLN A 56 7.38 2.44 -20.32
CA GLN A 56 7.22 3.86 -20.08
C GLN A 56 5.74 4.14 -19.85
N GLY A 57 5.32 4.34 -18.61
CA GLY A 57 3.92 4.52 -18.32
C GLY A 57 3.64 4.99 -16.91
N TRP A 58 2.42 5.44 -16.72
CA TRP A 58 1.94 5.89 -15.42
C TRP A 58 0.51 5.42 -15.22
N THR A 59 0.23 5.04 -13.99
CA THR A 59 -1.12 4.80 -13.53
C THR A 59 -1.19 5.09 -12.03
N TYR A 60 -2.39 5.16 -11.50
CA TYR A 60 -2.61 5.31 -10.07
C TYR A 60 -3.61 4.27 -9.57
N GLY A 61 -3.70 4.13 -8.26
CA GLY A 61 -4.71 3.34 -7.58
C GLY A 61 -5.00 3.95 -6.23
N THR A 62 -6.20 3.72 -5.73
CA THR A 62 -6.65 4.25 -4.44
C THR A 62 -6.96 3.08 -3.51
N LEU A 63 -6.61 3.19 -2.23
CA LEU A 63 -6.96 2.17 -1.24
C LEU A 63 -7.58 2.84 -0.03
N PHE A 64 -8.77 2.39 0.34
CA PHE A 64 -9.42 2.75 1.60
C PHE A 64 -9.20 1.60 2.59
N ASN A 65 -8.59 1.90 3.73
CA ASN A 65 -8.34 0.92 4.78
C ASN A 65 -8.99 1.37 6.09
N VAL A 66 -9.68 0.46 6.76
CA VAL A 66 -10.14 0.68 8.14
C VAL A 66 -9.13 0.03 9.07
N SER A 67 -8.51 0.83 9.93
CA SER A 67 -7.47 0.38 10.86
C SER A 67 -7.87 0.67 12.31
N PRO A 68 -7.16 0.10 13.30
CA PRO A 68 -7.33 0.47 14.70
C PRO A 68 -7.08 1.97 14.99
N LEU A 69 -6.37 2.67 14.10
CA LEU A 69 -6.14 4.13 14.18
C LEU A 69 -7.19 4.94 13.39
N GLY A 70 -8.31 4.32 13.07
CA GLY A 70 -9.33 4.89 12.21
C GLY A 70 -9.10 4.60 10.73
N TYR A 71 -9.77 5.34 9.85
CA TYR A 71 -9.64 5.11 8.42
C TYR A 71 -8.34 5.70 7.88
N GLU A 72 -7.83 5.10 6.81
CA GLU A 72 -6.68 5.55 6.04
C GLU A 72 -7.03 5.54 4.55
N LEU A 73 -6.78 6.66 3.90
CA LEU A 73 -6.83 6.86 2.46
C LEU A 73 -5.41 6.76 1.91
N TYR A 74 -5.20 5.89 0.94
CA TYR A 74 -3.95 5.75 0.21
C TYR A 74 -4.16 6.15 -1.24
N LEU A 75 -3.28 6.99 -1.78
CA LEU A 75 -3.14 7.26 -3.20
C LEU A 75 -1.79 6.72 -3.66
N ASN A 76 -1.81 5.65 -4.45
CA ASN A 76 -0.61 5.03 -5.01
C ASN A 76 -0.43 5.48 -6.46
N ASN A 77 0.73 6.03 -6.79
CA ASN A 77 1.13 6.39 -8.14
C ASN A 77 2.22 5.42 -8.59
N TYR A 78 1.94 4.66 -9.64
CA TYR A 78 2.84 3.70 -10.23
C TYR A 78 3.45 4.28 -11.51
N ILE A 79 4.77 4.32 -11.55
CA ILE A 79 5.55 4.91 -12.65
C ILE A 79 6.47 3.84 -13.21
N HIS A 80 6.44 3.66 -14.53
CA HIS A 80 7.37 2.83 -15.28
C HIS A 80 8.27 3.74 -16.12
N LEU A 81 9.58 3.60 -15.97
CA LEU A 81 10.59 4.34 -16.74
C LEU A 81 11.74 3.41 -17.09
N ALA A 82 12.02 3.21 -18.37
CA ALA A 82 13.13 2.40 -18.85
C ALA A 82 13.21 1.00 -18.19
N ASN A 83 12.07 0.30 -18.14
CA ASN A 83 11.91 -1.02 -17.47
C ASN A 83 12.08 -1.03 -15.95
N GLN A 84 12.30 0.13 -15.32
CA GLN A 84 12.23 0.30 -13.87
C GLN A 84 10.81 0.65 -13.46
N GLN A 85 10.43 0.22 -12.25
CA GLN A 85 9.10 0.46 -11.71
C GLN A 85 9.21 1.12 -10.33
N PHE A 86 8.52 2.24 -10.18
CA PHE A 86 8.46 3.01 -8.95
C PHE A 86 7.01 3.12 -8.48
N MET A 87 6.81 3.16 -7.17
CA MET A 87 5.53 3.50 -6.56
C MET A 87 5.75 4.63 -5.57
N LEU A 88 5.07 5.75 -5.78
CA LEU A 88 4.94 6.81 -4.78
C LEU A 88 3.56 6.68 -4.15
N TYR A 89 3.47 6.54 -2.84
CA TYR A 89 2.19 6.60 -2.15
C TYR A 89 2.08 7.82 -1.24
N LEU A 90 0.86 8.35 -1.16
CA LEU A 90 0.44 9.32 -0.16
C LEU A 90 -0.60 8.68 0.74
N LYS A 91 -0.53 8.98 2.02
CA LYS A 91 -1.45 8.47 3.04
C LYS A 91 -2.03 9.61 3.86
N TYR A 92 -3.33 9.55 4.10
CA TYR A 92 -4.03 10.40 5.05
C TYR A 92 -4.98 9.55 5.88
N GLY A 93 -5.02 9.76 7.19
CA GLY A 93 -5.93 9.04 8.07
C GLY A 93 -6.41 9.88 9.24
N ASP A 94 -7.58 9.51 9.75
CA ASP A 94 -8.33 10.21 10.79
C ASP A 94 -8.96 9.18 11.74
N PRO A 95 -9.14 9.45 13.05
CA PRO A 95 -9.00 10.72 13.78
C PRO A 95 -7.56 11.11 14.17
N PHE A 96 -6.60 10.18 14.08
CA PHE A 96 -5.26 10.39 14.63
C PHE A 96 -4.29 11.13 13.70
N LYS A 97 -4.80 11.79 12.65
CA LYS A 97 -4.02 12.58 11.67
C LYS A 97 -2.83 11.80 11.10
N ASN A 98 -3.05 10.54 10.76
CA ASN A 98 -2.03 9.59 10.32
C ASN A 98 -1.65 9.86 8.86
N LYS A 99 -0.67 10.74 8.67
CA LYS A 99 -0.18 11.16 7.36
C LYS A 99 1.06 10.35 7.01
N GLY A 100 1.25 10.07 5.73
CA GLY A 100 2.45 9.39 5.27
C GLY A 100 2.75 9.63 3.80
N ILE A 101 4.01 9.44 3.47
CA ILE A 101 4.51 9.40 2.10
C ILE A 101 5.51 8.27 2.02
N GLY A 102 5.52 7.53 0.92
CA GLY A 102 6.53 6.51 0.72
C GLY A 102 6.86 6.29 -0.74
N LEU A 103 8.12 5.97 -0.99
CA LEU A 103 8.66 5.66 -2.29
C LEU A 103 9.14 4.21 -2.27
N VAL A 104 8.67 3.43 -3.23
CA VAL A 104 9.12 2.06 -3.46
C VAL A 104 9.75 1.99 -4.83
N TRP A 105 10.99 1.51 -4.89
CA TRP A 105 11.65 1.12 -6.12
C TRP A 105 11.53 -0.39 -6.27
N HIS A 106 10.58 -0.80 -7.10
CA HIS A 106 10.40 -2.19 -7.46
C HIS A 106 11.45 -2.62 -8.47
N LYS A 107 12.04 -3.79 -8.25
CA LYS A 107 13.01 -4.39 -9.18
C LYS A 107 14.25 -3.52 -9.41
N LEU A 108 14.75 -2.86 -8.36
CA LEU A 108 16.07 -2.22 -8.34
C LEU A 108 17.13 -3.11 -9.01
N ILE A 109 17.09 -4.41 -8.69
CA ILE A 109 17.76 -5.45 -9.46
C ILE A 109 16.73 -6.53 -9.79
N ALA A 110 16.69 -6.98 -11.04
CA ALA A 110 15.92 -8.15 -11.45
C ALA A 110 16.71 -8.96 -12.47
N GLN A 111 17.17 -10.13 -12.05
CA GLN A 111 17.91 -11.06 -12.88
C GLN A 111 17.36 -12.47 -12.68
N ASN A 112 16.80 -13.08 -13.72
CA ASN A 112 16.26 -14.45 -13.76
C ASN A 112 15.48 -14.87 -12.50
N ASN A 113 16.20 -15.36 -11.50
CA ASN A 113 15.68 -15.93 -10.26
C ASN A 113 15.75 -15.00 -9.04
N TRP A 114 16.43 -13.85 -9.16
CA TRP A 114 16.67 -12.92 -8.06
C TRP A 114 16.02 -11.57 -8.33
N LYS A 115 15.38 -11.01 -7.31
CA LYS A 115 14.84 -9.66 -7.32
C LYS A 115 15.24 -8.93 -6.05
N LEU A 116 15.59 -7.67 -6.20
CA LEU A 116 15.85 -6.72 -5.13
C LEU A 116 14.94 -5.50 -5.31
N SER A 117 14.36 -5.01 -4.22
CA SER A 117 13.54 -3.81 -4.19
C SER A 117 13.89 -3.00 -2.94
N ALA A 118 13.67 -1.69 -3.00
CA ALA A 118 13.94 -0.79 -1.89
C ALA A 118 12.72 0.09 -1.61
N LYS A 119 12.57 0.50 -0.35
CA LYS A 119 11.46 1.31 0.12
C LYS A 119 11.95 2.32 1.14
N VAL A 120 11.41 3.53 1.07
CA VAL A 120 11.58 4.58 2.07
C VAL A 120 10.20 5.15 2.37
N ASP A 121 9.85 5.24 3.64
CA ASP A 121 8.58 5.81 4.10
C ASP A 121 8.84 6.86 5.16
N ALA A 122 8.05 7.92 5.15
CA ALA A 122 7.96 8.90 6.22
C ALA A 122 6.50 9.00 6.69
N TRP A 123 6.30 9.24 7.98
CA TRP A 123 4.97 9.44 8.55
C TRP A 123 4.96 10.52 9.62
N ASP A 124 3.76 11.06 9.82
CA ASP A 124 3.40 11.92 10.93
C ASP A 124 2.08 11.41 11.51
N GLN A 125 2.11 11.02 12.78
CA GLN A 125 0.96 10.47 13.49
C GLN A 125 0.72 11.32 14.73
N GLY A 126 -0.45 11.95 14.83
CA GLY A 126 -0.71 13.01 15.82
C GLY A 126 -0.34 12.63 17.25
N LEU A 127 -0.73 11.44 17.73
CA LEU A 127 -0.41 10.96 19.09
C LEU A 127 0.91 10.19 19.20
N PHE A 128 1.49 9.77 18.08
CA PHE A 128 2.59 8.80 18.07
C PHE A 128 3.90 9.38 17.52
N GLY A 129 3.86 10.63 17.04
CA GLY A 129 5.00 11.37 16.54
C GLY A 129 5.29 11.08 15.07
N LYS A 130 6.45 11.59 14.65
CA LYS A 130 6.95 11.49 13.28
C LYS A 130 7.99 10.39 13.19
N GLY A 131 8.12 9.79 12.02
CA GLY A 131 9.14 8.79 11.80
C GLY A 131 9.46 8.54 10.34
N LEU A 132 10.49 7.71 10.16
CA LEU A 132 11.00 7.25 8.88
C LEU A 132 11.28 5.75 8.97
N SER A 133 11.04 5.03 7.87
CA SER A 133 11.54 3.66 7.69
C SER A 133 12.21 3.51 6.34
N THR A 134 13.24 2.69 6.31
CA THR A 134 13.90 2.24 5.09
C THR A 134 13.89 0.72 5.09
N GLU A 135 13.64 0.12 3.94
CA GLU A 135 13.54 -1.33 3.82
C GLU A 135 14.08 -1.80 2.47
N VAL A 136 14.83 -2.88 2.50
CA VAL A 136 15.27 -3.62 1.32
C VAL A 136 14.59 -4.98 1.35
N MET A 137 13.98 -5.35 0.23
CA MET A 137 13.25 -6.59 0.06
C MET A 137 13.91 -7.38 -1.06
N THR A 138 14.19 -8.65 -0.80
CA THR A 138 14.74 -9.55 -1.80
C THR A 138 13.91 -10.81 -1.93
N SER A 139 13.86 -11.37 -3.14
CA SER A 139 13.32 -12.71 -3.37
C SER A 139 14.25 -13.51 -4.27
N LEU A 140 14.40 -14.80 -3.96
CA LEU A 140 15.22 -15.75 -4.68
C LEU A 140 14.42 -17.00 -5.01
N LYS A 141 14.21 -17.26 -6.30
CA LYS A 141 13.60 -18.49 -6.81
C LYS A 141 14.68 -19.56 -7.00
N PHE A 142 14.69 -20.58 -6.15
CA PHE A 142 15.68 -21.66 -6.23
C PHE A 142 15.14 -22.93 -6.91
N SER A 143 13.82 -23.03 -7.16
CA SER A 143 13.24 -24.12 -7.95
C SER A 143 12.06 -23.65 -8.80
N LYS A 144 11.49 -24.56 -9.60
CA LYS A 144 10.29 -24.26 -10.41
C LYS A 144 9.10 -23.81 -9.55
N HIS A 145 8.98 -24.35 -8.34
CA HIS A 145 7.83 -24.17 -7.45
C HIS A 145 8.14 -23.39 -6.17
N PHE A 146 9.40 -23.20 -5.83
CA PHE A 146 9.77 -22.61 -4.54
C PHE A 146 10.76 -21.45 -4.68
N GLY A 147 10.60 -20.48 -3.79
CA GLY A 147 11.54 -19.40 -3.57
C GLY A 147 11.55 -18.97 -2.10
N LEU A 148 12.47 -18.07 -1.78
CA LEU A 148 12.53 -17.37 -0.51
C LEU A 148 12.25 -15.89 -0.75
N PHE A 149 11.68 -15.23 0.25
CA PHE A 149 11.79 -13.79 0.39
C PHE A 149 12.43 -13.46 1.73
N ALA A 150 13.11 -12.33 1.76
CA ALA A 150 13.62 -11.72 2.97
C ALA A 150 13.46 -10.20 2.86
N ASN A 151 13.20 -9.56 3.99
CA ASN A 151 13.19 -8.12 4.11
C ASN A 151 14.01 -7.69 5.31
N LEU A 152 14.81 -6.65 5.12
CA LEU A 152 15.64 -6.02 6.12
C LEU A 152 15.37 -4.53 6.05
N GLY A 153 14.98 -3.95 7.17
CA GLY A 153 14.76 -2.53 7.28
C GLY A 153 15.18 -1.97 8.63
N TYR A 154 15.15 -0.66 8.71
CA TYR A 154 15.29 0.09 9.94
C TYR A 154 14.15 1.09 10.00
N LYS A 155 13.55 1.24 11.18
CA LYS A 155 12.52 2.23 11.45
C LYS A 155 12.92 3.06 12.64
N SER A 156 12.63 4.35 12.58
CA SER A 156 12.68 5.22 13.75
C SER A 156 11.58 4.82 14.76
N LYS A 157 11.56 5.51 15.90
CA LYS A 157 10.44 5.43 16.85
C LYS A 157 9.12 5.68 16.12
N GLY A 158 8.07 5.00 16.57
CA GLY A 158 6.75 5.10 15.97
C GLY A 158 5.77 4.19 16.68
N TYR A 159 4.75 3.72 15.97
CA TYR A 159 3.65 2.97 16.56
C TYR A 159 3.32 1.69 15.79
N VAL A 160 2.95 0.63 16.52
CA VAL A 160 2.27 -0.56 16.01
C VAL A 160 1.21 -0.99 17.03
N LEU A 161 -0.03 -1.19 16.55
CA LEU A 161 -1.11 -1.88 17.27
C LEU A 161 -1.22 -1.56 18.78
N GLY A 162 -1.50 -0.31 19.12
CA GLY A 162 -1.71 0.17 20.48
C GLY A 162 -0.43 0.52 21.25
N LYS A 163 0.75 0.28 20.69
CA LYS A 163 2.03 0.42 21.40
C LYS A 163 3.01 1.33 20.66
N GLN A 164 3.62 2.25 21.41
CA GLN A 164 4.81 2.98 20.94
C GLN A 164 6.00 2.01 20.89
N LEU A 165 6.65 1.94 19.74
CA LEU A 165 7.85 1.14 19.53
C LEU A 165 9.07 2.05 19.49
N GLY A 166 10.16 1.55 20.08
CA GLY A 166 11.49 2.11 19.88
C GLY A 166 11.92 2.03 18.42
N ALA A 167 12.96 2.80 18.09
CA ALA A 167 13.64 2.61 16.82
C ALA A 167 14.31 1.23 16.80
N GLY A 168 14.42 0.62 15.63
CA GLY A 168 15.04 -0.69 15.52
C GLY A 168 14.95 -1.31 14.13
N LEU A 169 15.55 -2.49 14.03
CA LEU A 169 15.54 -3.29 12.82
C LEU A 169 14.15 -3.92 12.61
N ASN A 170 13.74 -3.96 11.35
CA ASN A 170 12.62 -4.77 10.87
C ASN A 170 13.20 -5.92 10.05
N LEU A 171 12.89 -7.15 10.45
CA LEU A 171 13.34 -8.35 9.79
C LEU A 171 12.12 -9.20 9.46
N GLY A 172 12.08 -9.72 8.26
CA GLY A 172 11.11 -10.73 7.89
C GLY A 172 11.64 -11.63 6.79
N GLY A 173 11.00 -12.76 6.64
CA GLY A 173 11.31 -13.70 5.59
C GLY A 173 10.31 -14.84 5.56
N GLY A 174 10.34 -15.60 4.48
CA GLY A 174 9.45 -16.73 4.29
C GLY A 174 9.63 -17.41 2.96
N LEU A 175 8.78 -18.42 2.74
CA LEU A 175 8.75 -19.23 1.53
C LEU A 175 7.72 -18.69 0.54
N ILE A 176 8.07 -18.74 -0.75
CA ILE A 176 7.17 -18.44 -1.85
C ILE A 176 6.86 -19.75 -2.59
N TYR A 177 5.58 -20.04 -2.80
CA TYR A 177 5.14 -21.10 -3.70
C TYR A 177 4.69 -20.53 -5.06
N TYR A 178 5.27 -21.03 -6.15
CA TYR A 178 4.94 -20.62 -7.51
C TYR A 178 4.03 -21.67 -8.16
N THR A 179 2.83 -21.24 -8.51
CA THR A 179 1.86 -22.00 -9.31
C THR A 179 1.82 -21.50 -10.76
N LYS A 180 1.45 -22.38 -11.69
CA LYS A 180 1.16 -22.01 -13.09
C LYS A 180 -0.35 -21.80 -13.19
N TYR A 181 -0.76 -20.62 -13.65
CA TYR A 181 -2.12 -20.33 -14.11
C TYR A 181 -2.09 -20.07 -15.61
#